data_AF-A0A933HK93-F1
#
_entry.id   AF-A0A933HK93-F1
#
_cell.length_a   1.000
_cell.length_b   1.000
_cell.length_c   1.000
_cell.angle_alpha   90.00
_cell.angle_beta   90.00
_cell.angle_gamma   90.00
#
_symmetry.space_group_name_H-M   'P 1'
#
loop_
_entity.id
_entity.type
_entity.pdbx_description
1 polymer ?
#
loop_
_entity_poly.entity_id
_entity_poly.type
_entity_poly.pdbx_seq_one_letter_code
_entity_poly.pdbx_strand_id
1 'polypeptide(L)'
;MQWDDRLTNLGVNLKANAQAKWNATVARYQDEAEAQGQHHIWFTVLDENNQPKPNVRVFVDWIGRDADDPPTQRLTGADGRANVDIYANLDITKKNGPYFAYVEGQDKSDVVLGMGLPEHHHVNFLLTFAPRSVPPPPPPPPPQNVREQIEQKARSVPWMPVNNGAALWNFAKANGLQDQQTDEITVTINGEDYVLQVFNLGIVYAKVGDWGNIQVIRK
;
A
#
# COMPACT_ATOMS: atom_id res chain seq x y z
N MET A 1 10.82 7.30 6.48
CA MET A 1 12.16 6.73 6.69
C MET A 1 13.00 7.78 7.42
N GLN A 2 13.85 7.37 8.36
CA GLN A 2 14.88 8.20 8.96
C GLN A 2 16.16 8.08 8.11
N TRP A 3 16.62 9.18 7.52
CA TRP A 3 17.76 9.22 6.62
C TRP A 3 18.82 10.17 7.16
N ASP A 4 20.09 9.76 7.14
CA ASP A 4 21.24 10.63 7.44
C ASP A 4 21.66 11.40 6.19
N ASP A 5 21.60 12.73 6.23
CA ASP A 5 21.86 13.59 5.08
C ASP A 5 23.29 13.44 4.52
N ARG A 6 24.25 12.96 5.32
CA ARG A 6 25.62 12.65 4.86
C ARG A 6 25.61 11.58 3.76
N LEU A 7 24.66 10.65 3.79
CA LEU A 7 24.51 9.60 2.78
C LEU A 7 24.24 10.20 1.38
N THR A 8 23.41 11.24 1.30
CA THR A 8 23.11 11.94 0.04
C THR A 8 24.34 12.63 -0.54
N ASN A 9 25.20 13.16 0.34
CA ASN A 9 26.47 13.78 -0.08
C ASN A 9 27.43 12.74 -0.64
N LEU A 10 27.45 11.52 -0.10
CA LEU A 10 28.23 10.39 -0.60
C LEU A 10 27.67 9.75 -1.88
N GLY A 11 26.45 10.10 -2.28
CA GLY A 11 25.79 9.48 -3.44
C GLY A 11 25.02 8.19 -3.12
N VAL A 12 24.83 7.89 -1.85
CA VAL A 12 23.97 6.79 -1.42
C VAL A 12 22.52 7.20 -1.67
N ASN A 13 21.73 6.29 -2.21
CA ASN A 13 20.34 6.52 -2.56
C ASN A 13 19.45 5.34 -2.14
N LEU A 14 18.17 5.63 -1.93
CA LEU A 14 17.14 4.62 -1.73
C LEU A 14 16.38 4.38 -3.03
N LYS A 15 16.34 3.13 -3.49
CA LYS A 15 15.38 2.66 -4.48
C LYS A 15 14.22 1.97 -3.75
N ALA A 16 13.16 2.73 -3.50
CA ALA A 16 11.95 2.20 -2.91
C ALA A 16 11.22 1.26 -3.89
N ASN A 17 10.67 0.16 -3.37
CA ASN A 17 9.87 -0.78 -4.13
C ASN A 17 8.48 -0.81 -3.50
N ALA A 18 7.46 -0.20 -4.13
CA ALA A 18 6.10 -0.02 -3.57
C ALA A 18 5.30 -1.31 -3.33
N GLN A 19 5.79 -2.45 -3.81
CA GLN A 19 5.18 -3.77 -3.61
C GLN A 19 6.02 -4.69 -2.72
N ALA A 20 7.21 -4.24 -2.30
CA ALA A 20 8.08 -4.99 -1.40
C ALA A 20 7.42 -5.32 -0.05
N LYS A 21 7.79 -6.50 0.48
CA LYS A 21 7.52 -6.93 1.85
C LYS A 21 8.27 -6.09 2.88
N TRP A 22 9.49 -5.67 2.56
CA TRP A 22 10.39 -4.99 3.50
C TRP A 22 10.66 -3.55 3.08
N ASN A 23 10.58 -2.64 4.04
CA ASN A 23 10.91 -1.23 3.88
C ASN A 23 12.25 -0.93 4.52
N ALA A 24 13.08 -0.13 3.88
CA ALA A 24 14.18 0.52 4.59
C ALA A 24 13.59 1.65 5.46
N THR A 25 13.65 1.50 6.78
CA THR A 25 13.07 2.46 7.73
C THR A 25 14.10 3.42 8.28
N VAL A 26 15.37 3.00 8.38
CA VAL A 26 16.50 3.83 8.82
C VAL A 26 17.71 3.56 7.93
N ALA A 27 18.42 4.61 7.55
CA ALA A 27 19.79 4.51 7.04
C ALA A 27 20.64 5.60 7.70
N ARG A 28 21.74 5.19 8.34
CA ARG A 28 22.69 6.09 9.01
C ARG A 28 24.11 5.81 8.56
N TYR A 29 24.92 6.86 8.53
CA TYR A 29 26.34 6.76 8.27
C TYR A 29 27.10 6.82 9.59
N GLN A 30 28.21 6.10 9.68
CA GLN A 30 29.23 6.33 10.71
C GLN A 30 30.53 6.67 9.99
N ASP A 31 31.09 7.83 10.31
CA ASP A 31 32.41 8.23 9.83
C ASP A 31 33.54 7.44 10.51
N GLU A 32 34.78 7.75 10.18
CA GLU A 32 35.95 7.04 10.68
C GLU A 32 36.09 7.06 12.21
N ALA A 33 35.71 8.16 12.86
CA ALA A 33 35.75 8.26 14.31
C ALA A 33 34.65 7.42 14.96
N GLU A 34 33.45 7.43 14.36
CA GLU A 34 32.30 6.65 14.82
C GLU A 34 32.46 5.14 14.56
N ALA A 35 33.10 4.77 13.45
CA ALA A 35 33.26 3.39 12.99
C ALA A 35 34.35 2.63 13.74
N GLN A 36 35.26 3.31 14.45
CA GLN A 36 36.30 2.69 15.27
C GLN A 36 37.15 1.66 14.48
N GLY A 37 37.49 1.99 13.23
CA GLY A 37 38.29 1.14 12.33
C GLY A 37 37.51 0.06 11.58
N GLN A 38 36.19 0.03 11.72
CA GLN A 38 35.31 -0.90 11.02
C GLN A 38 34.85 -0.39 9.65
N HIS A 39 34.57 -1.30 8.72
CA HIS A 39 34.06 -0.98 7.38
C HIS A 39 32.93 -1.92 6.97
N HIS A 40 31.75 -1.79 7.59
CA HIS A 40 30.63 -2.70 7.37
C HIS A 40 29.35 -2.00 6.93
N ILE A 41 28.52 -2.78 6.25
CA ILE A 41 27.08 -2.57 6.20
C ILE A 41 26.46 -3.40 7.32
N TRP A 42 25.94 -2.72 8.34
CA TRP A 42 25.19 -3.30 9.44
C TRP A 42 23.71 -3.32 9.09
N PHE A 43 23.07 -4.46 9.33
CA PHE A 43 21.64 -4.65 9.19
C PHE A 43 21.01 -4.80 10.57
N THR A 44 19.88 -4.15 10.76
CA THR A 44 18.89 -4.47 11.80
C THR A 44 17.58 -4.79 11.10
N VAL A 45 17.04 -5.99 11.29
CA VAL A 45 15.72 -6.36 10.76
C VAL A 45 14.76 -6.48 11.92
N LEU A 46 13.63 -5.77 11.81
CA LEU A 46 12.57 -5.77 12.80
C LEU A 46 11.36 -6.55 12.28
N ASP A 47 10.46 -6.95 13.16
CA ASP A 47 9.15 -7.53 12.83
C ASP A 47 8.05 -6.47 12.83
N GLU A 48 6.80 -6.90 12.67
CA GLU A 48 5.61 -6.03 12.64
C GLU A 48 5.37 -5.28 13.97
N ASN A 49 5.98 -5.73 15.06
CA ASN A 49 5.88 -5.15 16.41
C ASN A 49 7.14 -4.34 16.78
N ASN A 50 7.99 -4.01 15.80
CA ASN A 50 9.30 -3.38 15.99
C ASN A 50 10.25 -4.19 16.91
N GLN A 51 10.08 -5.51 16.99
CA GLN A 51 11.00 -6.39 17.72
C GLN A 51 12.05 -6.97 16.77
N PRO A 52 13.26 -7.32 17.25
CA PRO A 52 14.27 -7.93 16.40
C PRO A 52 13.80 -9.24 15.73
N LYS A 53 14.01 -9.36 14.42
CA LYS A 53 13.59 -10.53 13.63
C LYS A 53 14.80 -11.40 13.26
N PRO A 54 14.98 -12.57 13.90
CA PRO A 54 16.05 -13.51 13.55
C PRO A 54 15.78 -14.26 12.25
N ASN A 55 16.82 -14.88 11.70
CA ASN A 55 16.79 -15.75 10.52
C ASN A 55 16.26 -15.07 9.24
N VAL A 56 16.36 -13.75 9.16
CA VAL A 56 16.07 -13.02 7.93
C VAL A 56 17.35 -12.91 7.12
N ARG A 57 17.26 -13.22 5.83
CA ARG A 57 18.39 -13.15 4.92
C ARG A 57 18.63 -11.72 4.46
N VAL A 58 19.84 -11.22 4.66
CA VAL A 58 20.30 -9.92 4.18
C VAL A 58 21.36 -10.12 3.11
N PHE A 59 21.44 -9.18 2.18
CA PHE A 59 22.34 -9.25 1.04
C PHE A 59 23.11 -7.96 0.89
N VAL A 60 24.39 -8.10 0.54
CA VAL A 60 25.23 -7.05 -0.01
C VAL A 60 25.77 -7.54 -1.34
N ASP A 61 25.58 -6.72 -2.36
CA ASP A 61 25.99 -6.99 -3.72
C ASP A 61 26.68 -5.73 -4.29
N TRP A 62 27.37 -5.84 -5.42
CA TRP A 62 28.11 -4.73 -6.02
C TRP A 62 28.02 -4.68 -7.54
N ILE A 63 28.10 -3.46 -8.07
CA ILE A 63 28.13 -3.21 -9.51
C ILE A 63 29.42 -3.77 -10.10
N GLY A 64 29.29 -4.54 -11.20
CA GLY A 64 30.43 -5.16 -11.88
C GLY A 64 30.88 -6.49 -11.29
N ARG A 65 30.08 -7.09 -10.38
CA ARG A 65 30.25 -8.48 -9.95
C ARG A 65 30.07 -9.43 -11.13
N ASP A 66 30.91 -10.46 -11.19
CA ASP A 66 30.76 -11.55 -12.17
C ASP A 66 29.45 -12.30 -11.95
N ALA A 67 28.81 -12.74 -13.03
CA ALA A 67 27.49 -13.39 -12.97
C ALA A 67 27.51 -14.68 -12.11
N ASP A 68 28.65 -15.37 -12.06
CA ASP A 68 28.84 -16.63 -11.34
C ASP A 68 29.22 -16.44 -9.87
N ASP A 69 29.63 -15.23 -9.45
CA ASP A 69 29.97 -14.94 -8.07
C ASP A 69 28.70 -14.54 -7.30
N PRO A 70 28.18 -15.32 -6.34
CA PRO A 70 26.93 -14.97 -5.67
C PRO A 70 27.10 -13.72 -4.79
N PRO A 71 26.04 -12.91 -4.59
CA PRO A 71 26.08 -11.81 -3.65
C PRO A 71 26.37 -12.32 -2.23
N THR A 72 27.08 -11.52 -1.43
CA THR A 72 27.32 -11.84 -0.03
C THR A 72 26.00 -11.83 0.72
N GLN A 73 25.69 -12.93 1.39
CA GLN A 73 24.47 -13.08 2.19
C GLN A 73 24.78 -13.51 3.62
N ARG A 74 23.95 -13.05 4.56
CA ARG A 74 23.98 -13.44 5.98
C ARG A 74 22.55 -13.64 6.48
N LEU A 75 22.39 -14.41 7.55
CA LEU A 75 21.15 -14.46 8.31
C LEU A 75 21.28 -13.56 9.54
N THR A 76 20.21 -12.86 9.89
CA THR A 76 20.15 -12.11 11.15
C THR A 76 20.18 -13.05 12.35
N GLY A 77 20.92 -12.66 13.39
CA GLY A 77 20.99 -13.36 14.67
C GLY A 77 19.74 -13.18 15.52
N ALA A 78 19.78 -13.72 16.75
CA ALA A 78 18.68 -13.61 17.73
C ALA A 78 18.31 -12.14 18.06
N ASP A 79 19.26 -11.23 17.92
CA ASP A 79 19.11 -9.78 18.10
C ASP A 79 18.66 -9.07 16.83
N GLY A 80 18.26 -9.80 15.79
CA GLY A 80 17.81 -9.26 14.51
C GLY A 80 18.90 -8.58 13.69
N ARG A 81 20.19 -8.77 14.04
CA ARG A 81 21.30 -8.08 13.38
C ARG A 81 22.17 -9.02 12.55
N ALA A 82 22.78 -8.44 11.53
CA ALA A 82 23.83 -9.06 10.72
C ALA A 82 24.75 -7.96 10.20
N ASN A 83 25.96 -8.31 9.79
CA ASN A 83 26.87 -7.37 9.15
C ASN A 83 27.62 -8.04 8.00
N VAL A 84 28.03 -7.19 7.06
CA VAL A 84 28.87 -7.56 5.94
C VAL A 84 29.97 -6.50 5.80
N ASP A 85 31.21 -6.97 5.82
CA ASP A 85 32.43 -6.23 5.48
C ASP A 85 32.42 -5.77 4.01
N ILE A 86 32.92 -4.56 3.77
CA ILE A 86 33.01 -3.96 2.44
C ILE A 86 34.42 -3.39 2.17
N TYR A 87 34.92 -3.55 0.95
CA TYR A 87 36.31 -3.21 0.62
C TYR A 87 36.46 -2.26 -0.56
N ALA A 88 35.47 -2.17 -1.43
CA ALA A 88 35.52 -1.30 -2.59
C ALA A 88 35.27 0.17 -2.22
N ASN A 89 36.06 1.05 -2.84
CA ASN A 89 35.97 2.48 -2.62
C ASN A 89 34.83 3.10 -3.42
N LEU A 90 34.35 4.25 -2.96
CA LEU A 90 33.52 5.18 -3.72
C LEU A 90 34.32 6.45 -4.01
N ASP A 91 34.15 7.00 -5.20
CA ASP A 91 34.63 8.34 -5.55
C ASP A 91 33.53 9.34 -5.18
N ILE A 92 33.79 10.16 -4.14
CA ILE A 92 32.79 11.08 -3.59
C ILE A 92 32.35 12.10 -4.65
N THR A 93 33.24 12.48 -5.56
CA THR A 93 32.92 13.45 -6.63
C THR A 93 31.99 12.84 -7.67
N LYS A 94 32.14 11.54 -7.96
CA LYS A 94 31.33 10.80 -8.92
C LYS A 94 30.10 10.15 -8.31
N LYS A 95 30.03 10.05 -6.98
CA LYS A 95 28.90 9.45 -6.26
C LYS A 95 28.60 8.02 -6.72
N ASN A 96 29.65 7.24 -6.95
CA ASN A 96 29.60 5.97 -7.69
C ASN A 96 29.87 4.74 -6.82
N GLY A 97 29.50 4.77 -5.53
CA GLY A 97 29.73 3.64 -4.64
C GLY A 97 29.14 2.34 -5.21
N PRO A 98 29.92 1.25 -5.30
CA PRO A 98 29.50 0.07 -6.04
C PRO A 98 28.52 -0.79 -5.27
N TYR A 99 28.48 -0.70 -3.94
CA TYR A 99 27.69 -1.59 -3.11
C TYR A 99 26.23 -1.18 -3.01
N PHE A 100 25.37 -2.19 -2.93
CA PHE A 100 23.96 -2.04 -2.59
C PHE A 100 23.49 -3.19 -1.70
N ALA A 101 22.49 -2.91 -0.87
CA ALA A 101 22.01 -3.79 0.18
C ALA A 101 20.49 -3.93 0.16
N TYR A 102 20.01 -5.14 0.46
CA TYR A 102 18.60 -5.49 0.43
C TYR A 102 18.30 -6.72 1.32
N VAL A 103 17.01 -7.02 1.54
CA VAL A 103 16.54 -8.05 2.47
C VAL A 103 15.62 -9.05 1.76
N GLU A 104 15.87 -10.35 1.94
CA GLU A 104 15.21 -11.52 1.30
C GLU A 104 15.26 -11.58 -0.24
N GLY A 105 15.38 -10.46 -0.94
CA GLY A 105 15.47 -10.33 -2.40
C GLY A 105 15.20 -8.88 -2.84
N GLN A 106 15.77 -8.43 -3.96
CA GLN A 106 15.55 -7.07 -4.47
C GLN A 106 14.08 -6.81 -4.85
N ASP A 107 13.34 -7.85 -5.23
CA ASP A 107 11.91 -7.82 -5.50
C ASP A 107 11.06 -7.77 -4.21
N LYS A 108 11.66 -8.11 -3.06
CA LYS A 108 11.00 -8.23 -1.76
C LYS A 108 11.30 -7.11 -0.79
N SER A 109 12.29 -6.26 -1.08
CA SER A 109 12.64 -5.11 -0.23
C SER A 109 12.88 -3.83 -1.03
N ASP A 110 12.88 -2.71 -0.33
CA ASP A 110 13.62 -1.54 -0.81
C ASP A 110 15.12 -1.88 -0.94
N VAL A 111 15.84 -1.15 -1.78
CA VAL A 111 17.29 -1.34 -2.00
C VAL A 111 18.01 -0.03 -1.65
N VAL A 112 19.01 -0.11 -0.77
CA VAL A 112 19.93 1.01 -0.49
C VAL A 112 21.17 0.82 -1.35
N LEU A 113 21.49 1.77 -2.21
CA LEU A 113 22.57 1.67 -3.21
C LEU A 113 23.54 2.84 -3.12
N GLY A 114 24.72 2.70 -3.74
CA GLY A 114 25.71 3.78 -3.79
C GLY A 114 26.72 3.77 -2.64
N MET A 115 26.80 2.67 -1.87
CA MET A 115 27.69 2.54 -0.72
C MET A 115 29.09 2.09 -1.15
N GLY A 116 30.08 2.39 -0.31
CA GLY A 116 31.51 2.10 -0.53
C GLY A 116 32.35 2.90 0.44
N LEU A 117 33.68 2.74 0.37
CA LEU A 117 34.61 3.47 1.23
C LEU A 117 34.92 4.85 0.62
N PRO A 118 34.48 5.98 1.22
CA PRO A 118 34.84 7.30 0.73
C PRO A 118 36.32 7.56 1.04
N GLU A 119 37.11 7.83 -0.01
CA GLU A 119 38.54 8.18 0.14
C GLU A 119 39.35 7.17 0.98
N HIS A 120 38.99 5.88 0.92
CA HIS A 120 39.60 4.79 1.71
C HIS A 120 39.37 4.84 3.23
N HIS A 121 38.47 5.68 3.72
CA HIS A 121 38.14 5.74 5.15
C HIS A 121 37.33 4.53 5.61
N HIS A 122 37.61 4.06 6.82
CA HIS A 122 36.83 3.02 7.49
C HIS A 122 35.49 3.60 7.96
N VAL A 123 34.40 3.20 7.33
CA VAL A 123 33.07 3.77 7.57
C VAL A 123 32.02 2.68 7.68
N ASN A 124 30.96 2.92 8.45
CA ASN A 124 29.83 2.00 8.49
C ASN A 124 28.56 2.59 7.89
N PHE A 125 27.73 1.71 7.34
CA PHE A 125 26.37 2.01 6.93
C PHE A 125 25.42 1.19 7.81
N LEU A 126 24.56 1.85 8.57
CA LEU A 126 23.64 1.21 9.51
C LEU A 126 22.24 1.27 8.91
N LEU A 127 21.76 0.13 8.45
CA LEU A 127 20.50 -0.02 7.75
C LEU A 127 19.49 -0.76 8.64
N THR A 128 18.30 -0.19 8.80
CA THR A 128 17.18 -0.87 9.45
C THR A 128 16.09 -1.17 8.43
N PHE A 129 15.63 -2.42 8.43
CA PHE A 129 14.49 -2.86 7.64
C PHE A 129 13.36 -3.31 8.56
N ALA A 130 12.13 -3.00 8.20
CA ALA A 130 10.93 -3.49 8.87
C ALA A 130 9.89 -3.89 7.81
N PRO A 131 8.91 -4.76 8.15
CA PRO A 131 7.85 -5.11 7.23
C PRO A 131 7.13 -3.83 6.78
N ARG A 132 6.71 -3.78 5.52
CA ARG A 132 5.81 -2.72 5.09
C ARG A 132 4.54 -2.85 5.90
N SER A 133 4.23 -1.82 6.69
CA SER A 133 2.88 -1.63 7.19
C SER A 133 1.99 -1.52 5.96
N VAL A 134 1.30 -2.60 5.62
CA VAL A 134 0.17 -2.50 4.70
C VAL A 134 -0.74 -1.47 5.36
N PRO A 135 -1.11 -0.35 4.69
CA PRO A 135 -2.17 0.49 5.22
C PRO A 135 -3.31 -0.46 5.56
N PRO A 136 -3.91 -0.38 6.76
CA PRO A 136 -5.09 -1.17 7.03
C PRO A 136 -6.05 -0.93 5.86
N PRO A 137 -6.70 -1.97 5.30
CA PRO A 137 -7.74 -1.75 4.32
C PRO A 137 -8.63 -0.65 4.89
N PRO A 138 -9.02 0.37 4.09
CA PRO A 138 -9.81 1.47 4.59
C PRO A 138 -10.93 0.87 5.44
N PRO A 139 -11.16 1.38 6.67
CA PRO A 139 -12.18 0.81 7.53
C PRO A 139 -13.45 0.67 6.68
N PRO A 140 -14.12 -0.49 6.71
CA PRO A 140 -15.36 -0.65 5.96
C PRO A 140 -16.20 0.60 6.24
N PRO A 141 -16.76 1.24 5.20
CA PRO A 141 -17.57 2.43 5.41
C PRO A 141 -18.54 2.13 6.55
N PRO A 142 -18.73 3.07 7.51
CA PRO A 142 -19.65 2.86 8.61
C PRO A 142 -20.93 2.24 8.07
N PRO A 143 -21.53 1.22 8.73
CA PRO A 143 -22.71 0.53 8.24
C PRO A 143 -23.69 1.55 7.68
N GLN A 144 -23.79 1.58 6.36
CA GLN A 144 -24.51 2.64 5.70
C GLN A 144 -25.98 2.39 6.02
N ASN A 145 -26.67 3.41 6.56
CA ASN A 145 -28.10 3.31 6.76
C ASN A 145 -28.74 3.17 5.37
N VAL A 146 -29.06 1.93 5.01
CA VAL A 146 -29.56 1.53 3.68
C VAL A 146 -30.70 2.45 3.25
N ARG A 147 -31.57 2.84 4.18
CA ARG A 147 -32.68 3.76 3.92
C ARG A 147 -32.21 5.14 3.42
N GLU A 148 -31.26 5.77 4.11
CA GLU A 148 -30.81 7.13 3.77
C GLU A 148 -30.09 7.19 2.42
N GLN A 149 -29.33 6.15 2.07
CA GLN A 149 -28.62 6.10 0.79
C GLN A 149 -29.55 5.85 -0.39
N ILE A 150 -30.58 5.03 -0.20
CA ILE A 150 -31.63 4.84 -1.19
C ILE A 150 -32.36 6.17 -1.46
N GLU A 151 -32.68 6.92 -0.41
CA GLU A 151 -33.31 8.25 -0.55
C GLU A 151 -32.40 9.25 -1.28
N GLN A 152 -31.10 9.28 -0.98
CA GLN A 152 -30.14 10.14 -1.70
C GLN A 152 -29.99 9.75 -3.17
N LYS A 153 -29.86 8.44 -3.47
CA LYS A 153 -29.70 7.95 -4.85
C LYS A 153 -30.95 8.24 -5.67
N ALA A 154 -32.13 8.00 -5.13
CA ALA A 154 -33.41 8.32 -5.77
C ALA A 154 -33.55 9.80 -6.15
N ARG A 155 -33.02 10.71 -5.33
CA ARG A 155 -33.02 12.16 -5.59
C ARG A 155 -31.98 12.61 -6.62
N SER A 156 -30.97 11.79 -6.89
CA SER A 156 -29.88 12.11 -7.83
C SER A 156 -30.22 11.84 -9.30
N VAL A 157 -31.32 11.14 -9.58
CA VAL A 157 -31.74 10.81 -10.95
C VAL A 157 -32.76 11.83 -11.44
N PRO A 158 -32.59 12.42 -12.63
CA PRO A 158 -33.60 13.28 -13.25
C PRO A 158 -34.92 12.53 -13.43
N TRP A 159 -36.01 13.07 -12.90
CA TRP A 159 -37.33 12.44 -13.00
C TRP A 159 -37.90 12.56 -14.42
N MET A 160 -38.53 11.49 -14.92
CA MET A 160 -39.16 11.50 -16.24
C MET A 160 -40.48 12.31 -16.24
N PRO A 161 -40.80 13.05 -17.31
CA PRO A 161 -42.10 13.68 -17.47
C PRO A 161 -43.18 12.61 -17.70
N VAL A 162 -44.16 12.50 -16.80
CA VAL A 162 -45.23 11.50 -16.89
C VAL A 162 -46.27 11.91 -17.95
N ASN A 163 -46.54 10.99 -18.88
CA ASN A 163 -47.63 11.13 -19.86
C ASN A 163 -48.95 10.60 -19.28
N ASN A 164 -49.69 11.50 -18.62
CA ASN A 164 -50.93 11.22 -17.89
C ASN A 164 -52.13 10.75 -18.76
N GLY A 165 -51.95 10.58 -20.08
CA GLY A 165 -52.99 10.10 -21.00
C GLY A 165 -52.87 8.63 -21.43
N ALA A 166 -51.82 7.92 -21.03
CA ALA A 166 -51.54 6.58 -21.53
C ALA A 166 -52.42 5.47 -20.91
N ALA A 167 -52.71 4.40 -21.66
CA ALA A 167 -53.52 3.28 -21.17
C ALA A 167 -52.90 2.56 -19.95
N LEU A 168 -51.56 2.46 -19.88
CA LEU A 168 -50.83 1.86 -18.76
C LEU A 168 -50.85 2.72 -17.50
N TRP A 169 -50.91 4.05 -17.65
CA TRP A 169 -51.14 5.01 -16.55
C TRP A 169 -52.52 4.78 -15.90
N ASN A 170 -53.55 4.59 -16.73
CA ASN A 170 -54.91 4.28 -16.24
C ASN A 170 -54.98 2.92 -15.52
N PHE A 171 -54.25 1.91 -15.99
CA PHE A 171 -54.17 0.60 -15.34
C PHE A 171 -53.42 0.64 -13.99
N ALA A 172 -52.29 1.35 -13.92
CA ALA A 172 -51.52 1.54 -12.67
C ALA A 172 -52.33 2.33 -11.62
N LYS A 173 -53.09 3.34 -12.06
CA LYS A 173 -54.04 4.08 -11.23
C LYS A 173 -55.18 3.20 -10.69
N ALA A 174 -55.75 2.34 -11.54
CA ALA A 174 -56.84 1.43 -11.16
C ALA A 174 -56.42 0.38 -10.11
N ASN A 175 -55.12 0.10 -10.00
CA ASN A 175 -54.56 -0.86 -9.05
C ASN A 175 -53.80 -0.21 -7.88
N GLY A 176 -53.90 1.12 -7.71
CA GLY A 176 -53.33 1.84 -6.56
C GLY A 176 -51.81 2.02 -6.60
N LEU A 177 -51.16 1.81 -7.75
CA LEU A 177 -49.70 1.79 -7.88
C LEU A 177 -49.08 3.17 -8.21
N GLN A 178 -49.87 4.12 -8.70
CA GLN A 178 -49.44 5.47 -9.15
C GLN A 178 -48.18 5.47 -10.05
N ASP A 179 -47.71 6.65 -10.43
CA ASP A 179 -46.78 6.80 -11.53
C ASP A 179 -45.33 6.51 -11.12
N GLN A 180 -44.71 5.58 -11.86
CA GLN A 180 -43.26 5.39 -11.89
C GLN A 180 -42.57 6.70 -12.31
N GLN A 181 -41.58 7.13 -11.54
CA GLN A 181 -40.84 8.37 -11.77
C GLN A 181 -39.45 8.13 -12.40
N THR A 182 -38.93 6.90 -12.27
CA THR A 182 -37.60 6.49 -12.77
C THR A 182 -37.65 5.06 -13.32
N ASP A 183 -36.72 4.70 -14.21
CA ASP A 183 -36.39 3.30 -14.48
C ASP A 183 -35.80 2.61 -13.22
N GLU A 184 -35.54 1.30 -13.32
CA GLU A 184 -34.78 0.56 -12.31
C GLU A 184 -33.37 1.14 -12.17
N ILE A 185 -33.00 1.47 -10.94
CA ILE A 185 -31.70 2.01 -10.57
C ILE A 185 -30.97 0.94 -9.78
N THR A 186 -29.80 0.53 -10.27
CA THR A 186 -28.89 -0.35 -9.51
C THR A 186 -28.00 0.48 -8.59
N VAL A 187 -27.83 0.02 -7.35
CA VAL A 187 -26.92 0.61 -6.37
C VAL A 187 -26.27 -0.48 -5.54
N THR A 188 -24.96 -0.34 -5.28
CA THR A 188 -24.23 -1.21 -4.37
C THR A 188 -24.14 -0.53 -2.99
N ILE A 189 -24.69 -1.16 -1.95
CA ILE A 189 -24.70 -0.65 -0.57
C ILE A 189 -24.12 -1.74 0.33
N ASN A 190 -23.12 -1.40 1.16
CA ASN A 190 -22.41 -2.36 2.02
C ASN A 190 -21.85 -3.61 1.27
N GLY A 191 -21.49 -3.46 -0.02
CA GLY A 191 -20.97 -4.56 -0.84
C GLY A 191 -22.03 -5.48 -1.46
N GLU A 192 -23.31 -5.14 -1.31
CA GLU A 192 -24.45 -5.89 -1.83
C GLU A 192 -25.18 -5.05 -2.87
N ASP A 193 -25.60 -5.67 -3.98
CA ASP A 193 -26.31 -4.99 -5.05
C ASP A 193 -27.82 -4.95 -4.77
N TYR A 194 -28.42 -3.77 -4.97
CA TYR A 194 -29.84 -3.52 -4.86
C TYR A 194 -30.37 -2.93 -6.16
N VAL A 195 -31.61 -3.28 -6.49
CA VAL A 195 -32.40 -2.60 -7.51
C VAL A 195 -33.49 -1.81 -6.81
N LEU A 196 -33.65 -0.54 -7.18
CA LEU A 196 -34.68 0.34 -6.65
C LEU A 196 -35.38 1.12 -7.75
N GLN A 197 -36.61 1.52 -7.49
CA GLN A 197 -37.43 2.29 -8.39
C GLN A 197 -38.24 3.32 -7.61
N VAL A 198 -38.32 4.54 -8.15
CA VAL A 198 -39.01 5.65 -7.50
C VAL A 198 -40.45 5.73 -8.01
N PHE A 199 -41.38 5.83 -7.08
CA PHE A 199 -42.81 6.09 -7.30
C PHE A 199 -43.20 7.40 -6.62
N ASN A 200 -44.35 7.96 -6.99
CA ASN A 200 -44.84 9.24 -6.45
C ASN A 200 -44.94 9.27 -4.91
N LEU A 201 -45.24 8.14 -4.26
CA LEU A 201 -45.45 8.04 -2.81
C LEU A 201 -44.36 7.24 -2.07
N GLY A 202 -43.27 6.89 -2.73
CA GLY A 202 -42.19 6.16 -2.08
C GLY A 202 -41.20 5.52 -3.03
N ILE A 203 -40.22 4.85 -2.45
CA ILE A 203 -39.18 4.10 -3.16
C ILE A 203 -39.37 2.63 -2.83
N VAL A 204 -39.42 1.80 -3.87
CA VAL A 204 -39.42 0.34 -3.73
C VAL A 204 -38.02 -0.15 -4.04
N TYR A 205 -37.49 -1.10 -3.27
CA TYR A 205 -36.19 -1.68 -3.52
C TYR A 205 -36.11 -3.14 -3.06
N ALA A 206 -35.21 -3.91 -3.67
CA ALA A 206 -34.88 -5.26 -3.25
C ALA A 206 -33.39 -5.54 -3.49
N LYS A 207 -32.82 -6.47 -2.73
CA LYS A 207 -31.48 -6.98 -2.97
C LYS A 207 -31.51 -7.86 -4.23
N VAL A 208 -30.53 -7.72 -5.12
CA VAL A 208 -30.41 -8.55 -6.33
C VAL A 208 -30.33 -10.02 -5.92
N GLY A 209 -31.28 -10.82 -6.43
CA GLY A 209 -31.40 -12.24 -6.11
C GLY A 209 -32.30 -12.57 -4.91
N ASP A 210 -32.78 -11.58 -4.15
CA ASP A 210 -33.73 -11.76 -3.02
C ASP A 210 -35.07 -11.06 -3.30
N TRP A 211 -35.70 -11.44 -4.42
CA TRP A 211 -36.95 -10.83 -4.91
C TRP A 211 -38.17 -11.13 -4.03
N GLY A 212 -38.06 -12.05 -3.07
CA GLY A 212 -39.09 -12.34 -2.07
C GLY A 212 -39.16 -11.32 -0.93
N ASN A 213 -38.17 -10.42 -0.84
CA ASN A 213 -37.97 -9.51 0.29
C ASN A 213 -37.94 -8.04 -0.17
N ILE A 214 -38.97 -7.63 -0.89
CA ILE A 214 -39.12 -6.26 -1.38
C ILE A 214 -39.44 -5.31 -0.22
N GLN A 215 -38.72 -4.20 -0.14
CA GLN A 215 -38.84 -3.18 0.87
C GLN A 215 -39.39 -1.88 0.28
N VAL A 216 -40.12 -1.11 1.09
CA VAL A 216 -40.75 0.15 0.68
C VAL A 216 -40.41 1.26 1.65
N ILE A 217 -39.85 2.36 1.12
CA ILE A 217 -39.68 3.62 1.83
C ILE A 217 -40.81 4.53 1.40
N ARG A 218 -41.81 4.72 2.26
CA ARG A 218 -42.90 5.67 1.97
C ARG A 218 -42.40 7.10 2.15
N LYS A 219 -42.84 7.97 1.26
CA LYS A 219 -42.68 9.42 1.37
C LYS A 219 -43.50 9.96 2.55
#